data_AF-A0A1J0P7K6-F1
#
_entry.id   AF-A0A1J0P7K6-F1
#
_cell.length_a   1.000
_cell.length_b   1.000
_cell.length_c   1.000
_cell.angle_alpha   90.00
_cell.angle_beta   90.00
_cell.angle_gamma   90.00
#
_symmetry.space_group_name_H-M   'P 1'
#
loop_
_entity.id
_entity.type
_entity.pdbx_description
1 polymer ?
#
loop_
_entity_poly.entity_id
_entity_poly.type
_entity_poly.pdbx_seq_one_letter_code
_entity_poly.pdbx_strand_id
1 'polypeptide(L)'
;MQWLLGVLPLLMALLLGTSPALAADTWSLSDQAGHRLSAQVFEQPFPEYPSGLRIRFNALDAKTTLDHGTDLVLSDSLGQEWNLPNRSEEIVPSDGSVVPAGSAQFDLDALMPRPSEALPLHVAVPSGQGVLDFNLSPEQVLELHAMGSVQRRSDLT
;
A
#
# COMPACT_ATOMS: atom_id res chain seq x y z
N MET A 1 -25.41 57.52 13.81
CA MET A 1 -25.46 56.31 12.98
C MET A 1 -24.16 56.26 12.17
N GLN A 2 -23.13 55.47 12.51
CA GLN A 2 -23.13 53.98 12.58
C GLN A 2 -23.65 53.47 11.21
N TRP A 3 -22.88 52.87 10.30
CA TRP A 3 -21.98 51.72 10.46
C TRP A 3 -20.92 51.66 9.34
N LEU A 4 -19.68 51.32 9.70
CA LEU A 4 -18.70 50.61 8.86
C LEU A 4 -19.19 49.16 8.65
N LEU A 5 -19.13 48.61 7.43
CA LEU A 5 -19.10 47.17 7.08
C LEU A 5 -19.33 47.04 5.54
N GLY A 6 -18.66 46.21 4.74
CA GLY A 6 -17.69 45.14 4.97
C GLY A 6 -16.61 45.20 3.89
N VAL A 7 -15.32 45.07 4.21
CA VAL A 7 -14.61 43.82 4.51
C VAL A 7 -14.74 42.81 3.36
N LEU A 8 -13.67 42.78 2.55
CA LEU A 8 -13.25 41.70 1.66
C LEU A 8 -13.75 40.31 2.10
N PRO A 9 -14.31 39.53 1.17
CA PRO A 9 -14.11 38.09 1.22
C PRO A 9 -13.60 37.62 -0.15
N LEU A 10 -12.30 37.80 -0.41
CA LEU A 10 -11.67 37.19 -1.60
C LEU A 10 -10.35 36.49 -1.28
N LEU A 11 -10.11 36.15 -0.02
CA LEU A 11 -8.82 35.60 0.43
C LEU A 11 -8.99 34.36 1.33
N MET A 12 -9.98 33.51 1.05
CA MET A 12 -10.17 32.24 1.76
C MET A 12 -10.36 31.01 0.86
N ALA A 13 -10.09 31.12 -0.45
CA ALA A 13 -10.15 29.97 -1.37
C ALA A 13 -8.79 29.27 -1.59
N LEU A 14 -7.74 29.62 -0.82
CA LEU A 14 -6.38 29.09 -0.99
C LEU A 14 -5.98 28.03 0.06
N LEU A 15 -6.95 27.47 0.80
CA LEU A 15 -6.71 26.39 1.78
C LEU A 15 -7.28 25.04 1.31
N LEU A 16 -7.28 24.80 -0.01
CA LEU A 16 -7.26 23.41 -0.50
C LEU A 16 -5.86 22.88 -0.18
N GLY A 17 -5.74 22.31 1.01
CA GLY A 17 -4.56 21.60 1.44
C GLY A 17 -4.24 20.51 0.41
N THR A 18 -3.30 20.78 -0.47
CA THR A 18 -2.45 19.72 -0.98
C THR A 18 -1.60 19.30 0.20
N SER A 19 -2.15 18.43 1.05
CA SER A 19 -1.31 17.58 1.88
C SER A 19 -0.34 16.93 0.90
N PRO A 20 0.97 17.15 1.00
CA PRO A 20 1.87 16.22 0.36
C PRO A 20 1.58 14.91 1.10
N ALA A 21 0.79 14.04 0.48
CA ALA A 21 0.98 12.62 0.72
C ALA A 21 2.48 12.45 0.46
N LEU A 22 3.25 12.25 1.53
CA LEU A 22 4.66 11.87 1.44
C LEU A 22 4.70 10.89 0.28
N ALA A 23 5.48 11.20 -0.76
CA ALA A 23 5.60 10.32 -1.90
C ALA A 23 6.10 8.99 -1.35
N ALA A 24 5.17 8.07 -1.06
CA ALA A 24 5.49 6.75 -0.60
C ALA A 24 6.30 6.14 -1.73
N ASP A 25 7.54 5.74 -1.43
CA ASP A 25 8.46 5.23 -2.41
C ASP A 25 7.77 4.10 -3.18
N THR A 26 7.59 4.33 -4.48
CA THR A 26 6.94 3.35 -5.35
C THR A 26 8.00 2.35 -5.79
N TRP A 27 7.80 1.09 -5.43
CA TRP A 27 8.65 -0.01 -5.85
C TRP A 27 8.31 -0.42 -7.27
N SER A 28 9.33 -0.81 -8.04
CA SER A 28 9.15 -1.52 -9.30
C SER A 28 9.54 -2.98 -9.11
N LEU A 29 8.67 -3.88 -9.57
CA LEU A 29 8.84 -5.33 -9.48
C LEU A 29 8.82 -5.91 -10.89
N SER A 30 9.69 -6.87 -11.14
CA SER A 30 9.75 -7.58 -12.43
C SER A 30 10.10 -9.05 -12.17
N ASP A 31 9.35 -9.95 -12.80
CA ASP A 31 9.61 -11.38 -12.73
C ASP A 31 10.40 -11.88 -13.95
N GLN A 32 10.72 -13.18 -13.96
CA GLN A 32 11.44 -13.81 -15.09
C GLN A 32 10.55 -14.01 -16.33
N ALA A 33 9.23 -14.00 -16.18
CA ALA A 33 8.27 -14.13 -17.28
C ALA A 33 8.00 -12.78 -17.99
N GLY A 34 8.50 -11.67 -17.43
CA GLY A 34 8.38 -10.33 -17.98
C GLY A 34 7.18 -9.55 -17.46
N HIS A 35 6.44 -10.07 -16.48
CA HIS A 35 5.39 -9.32 -15.79
C HIS A 35 6.02 -8.20 -14.96
N ARG A 36 5.33 -7.05 -14.92
CA ARG A 36 5.81 -5.88 -14.20
C ARG A 36 4.70 -5.30 -13.34
N LEU A 37 5.00 -5.13 -12.06
CA LEU A 37 4.12 -4.48 -11.11
C LEU A 37 4.82 -3.24 -10.55
N SER A 38 4.04 -2.25 -10.15
CA SER A 38 4.47 -1.29 -9.13
C SER A 38 3.87 -1.67 -7.78
N ALA A 39 4.60 -1.50 -6.69
CA ALA A 39 4.06 -1.63 -5.35
C ALA A 39 4.23 -0.32 -4.57
N GLN A 40 3.29 -0.04 -3.66
CA GLN A 40 3.33 1.13 -2.80
C GLN A 40 2.79 0.79 -1.42
N VAL A 41 3.49 1.23 -0.38
CA VAL A 41 3.04 1.12 1.01
C VAL A 41 2.46 2.46 1.49
N PHE A 42 1.30 2.43 2.16
CA PHE A 42 0.61 3.63 2.63
C PHE A 42 -0.34 3.32 3.78
N GLU A 43 -0.73 4.35 4.52
CA GLU A 43 -1.82 4.28 5.51
C GLU A 43 -3.19 4.29 4.81
N GLN A 44 -4.09 3.40 5.23
CA GLN A 44 -5.43 3.29 4.65
C GLN A 44 -6.17 4.65 4.67
N PRO A 45 -6.52 5.24 3.51
CA PRO A 45 -6.95 6.64 3.43
C PRO A 45 -8.44 6.84 3.71
N PHE A 46 -9.25 5.80 3.53
CA PHE A 46 -10.70 5.87 3.63
C PHE A 46 -11.17 5.57 5.07
N PRO A 47 -11.87 6.50 5.73
CA PRO A 47 -12.28 6.34 7.13
C PRO A 47 -13.34 5.25 7.35
N GLU A 48 -14.02 4.79 6.29
CA GLU A 48 -14.96 3.67 6.36
C GLU A 48 -14.30 2.31 6.55
N TYR A 49 -13.00 2.19 6.26
CA TYR A 49 -12.22 0.97 6.44
C TYR A 49 -11.32 1.07 7.68
N PRO A 50 -10.91 -0.06 8.30
CA PRO A 50 -9.99 -0.05 9.43
C PRO A 50 -8.68 0.66 9.07
N SER A 51 -8.22 1.56 9.95
CA SER A 51 -6.90 2.16 9.86
C SER A 51 -5.80 1.09 9.88
N GLY A 52 -4.67 1.37 9.25
CA GLY A 52 -3.50 0.50 9.26
C GLY A 52 -2.72 0.59 7.96
N LEU A 53 -1.54 -0.02 7.95
CA LEU A 53 -0.69 -0.03 6.78
C LEU A 53 -1.21 -1.00 5.72
N ARG A 54 -1.12 -0.58 4.48
CA ARG A 54 -1.48 -1.35 3.29
C ARG A 54 -0.32 -1.37 2.34
N ILE A 55 -0.20 -2.48 1.62
CA ILE A 55 0.60 -2.54 0.40
C ILE A 55 -0.35 -2.75 -0.78
N ARG A 56 -0.20 -1.92 -1.82
CA ARG A 56 -0.96 -2.03 -3.06
C ARG A 56 -0.04 -2.32 -4.22
N PHE A 57 -0.42 -3.31 -5.03
CA PHE A 57 0.22 -3.66 -6.28
C PHE A 57 -0.64 -3.15 -7.43
N ASN A 58 0.01 -2.63 -8.48
CA ASN A 58 -0.63 -2.29 -9.74
C ASN A 58 0.15 -2.91 -10.89
N ALA A 59 -0.54 -3.62 -11.76
CA ALA A 59 0.00 -4.09 -13.02
C ALA A 59 0.38 -2.90 -13.91
N LEU A 60 1.56 -2.97 -14.51
CA LEU A 60 2.05 -1.96 -15.44
C LEU A 60 1.68 -2.26 -16.89
N ASP A 61 0.94 -3.35 -17.12
CA ASP A 61 0.38 -3.74 -18.41
C ASP A 61 -1.13 -4.00 -18.29
N ALA A 62 -1.84 -3.95 -19.42
CA ALA A 62 -3.30 -4.08 -19.46
C ALA A 62 -3.81 -5.53 -19.47
N LYS A 63 -2.93 -6.54 -19.50
CA LYS A 63 -3.29 -7.95 -19.62
C LYS A 63 -3.24 -8.68 -18.29
N THR A 64 -2.35 -8.25 -17.41
CA THR A 64 -2.21 -8.79 -16.07
C THR A 64 -3.42 -8.38 -15.23
N THR A 65 -4.11 -9.40 -14.71
CA THR A 65 -5.24 -9.23 -13.79
C THR A 65 -4.83 -9.80 -12.45
N LEU A 66 -4.98 -9.03 -11.38
CA LEU A 66 -4.65 -9.45 -10.03
C LEU A 66 -5.87 -10.10 -9.36
N ASP A 67 -5.62 -11.04 -8.46
CA ASP A 67 -6.69 -11.75 -7.75
C ASP A 67 -7.08 -10.97 -6.49
N HIS A 68 -8.38 -10.77 -6.28
CA HIS A 68 -8.95 -9.97 -5.20
C HIS A 68 -9.52 -10.83 -4.05
N GLY A 69 -9.33 -12.15 -4.09
CA GLY A 69 -9.88 -13.09 -3.10
C GLY A 69 -8.81 -13.91 -2.37
N THR A 70 -7.56 -13.86 -2.82
CA THR A 70 -6.44 -14.63 -2.27
C THR A 70 -5.47 -13.71 -1.54
N ASP A 71 -4.91 -14.20 -0.43
CA ASP A 71 -3.91 -13.49 0.38
C ASP A 71 -2.56 -13.42 -0.35
N LEU A 72 -1.80 -12.36 -0.06
CA LEU A 72 -0.44 -12.20 -0.54
C LEU A 72 0.50 -13.05 0.32
N VAL A 73 1.43 -13.77 -0.31
CA VAL A 73 2.41 -14.57 0.41
C VAL A 73 3.79 -13.92 0.28
N LEU A 74 4.45 -13.71 1.42
CA LEU A 74 5.86 -13.36 1.49
C LEU A 74 6.63 -14.52 2.12
N SER A 75 7.81 -14.82 1.62
CA SER A 75 8.66 -15.87 2.18
C SER A 75 10.14 -15.51 2.15
N ASP A 76 10.88 -15.92 3.17
CA ASP A 76 12.33 -15.76 3.21
C ASP A 76 13.07 -17.04 2.78
N SER A 77 14.39 -16.93 2.62
CA SER A 77 15.24 -18.06 2.23
C SER A 77 15.41 -19.14 3.31
N LEU A 78 14.92 -18.91 4.53
CA LEU A 78 14.92 -19.89 5.63
C LEU A 78 13.57 -20.62 5.74
N GLY A 79 12.60 -20.30 4.89
CA GLY A 79 11.28 -20.93 4.86
C GLY A 79 10.29 -20.31 5.86
N GLN A 80 10.58 -19.14 6.41
CA GLN A 80 9.55 -18.37 7.12
C GLN A 80 8.59 -17.75 6.10
N GLU A 81 7.30 -17.84 6.39
CA GLU A 81 6.24 -17.32 5.53
C GLU A 81 5.32 -16.36 6.29
N TRP A 82 4.85 -15.35 5.58
CA TRP A 82 3.82 -14.42 6.02
C TRP A 82 2.69 -14.42 5.00
N ASN A 83 1.47 -14.59 5.50
CA ASN A 83 0.24 -14.47 4.71
C ASN A 83 -0.40 -13.13 5.06
N LEU A 84 -0.50 -12.24 4.08
CA LEU A 84 -1.02 -10.90 4.23
C LEU A 84 -2.44 -10.88 3.68
N PRO A 85 -3.46 -10.67 4.54
CA PRO A 85 -4.86 -10.69 4.15
C PRO A 85 -5.16 -9.78 2.96
N ASN A 86 -5.95 -10.28 2.01
CA ASN A 86 -6.48 -9.45 0.94
C ASN A 86 -7.39 -8.34 1.49
N ARG A 87 -7.22 -7.13 0.95
CA ARG A 87 -7.96 -5.90 1.23
C ARG A 87 -8.27 -5.11 -0.04
N SER A 88 -8.43 -5.81 -1.17
CA SER A 88 -8.61 -5.16 -2.48
C SER A 88 -9.94 -4.42 -2.58
N GLU A 89 -10.94 -4.79 -1.78
CA GLU A 89 -12.18 -4.04 -1.60
C GLU A 89 -11.95 -2.61 -1.10
N GLU A 90 -10.86 -2.38 -0.37
CA GLU A 90 -10.53 -1.08 0.22
C GLU A 90 -9.85 -0.10 -0.77
N ILE A 91 -9.57 -0.54 -2.00
CA ILE A 91 -8.98 0.29 -3.07
C ILE A 91 -9.96 1.38 -3.52
N VAL A 92 -11.26 1.11 -3.40
CA VAL A 92 -12.34 2.00 -3.81
C VAL A 92 -13.23 2.33 -2.60
N PRO A 93 -13.94 3.46 -2.62
CA PRO A 93 -14.93 3.77 -1.59
C PRO A 93 -15.97 2.64 -1.46
N SER A 94 -16.61 2.54 -0.29
CA SER A 94 -17.63 1.50 -0.03
C SER A 94 -18.98 1.75 -0.73
N ASP A 95 -18.98 2.47 -1.86
CA ASP A 95 -20.17 2.91 -2.60
C ASP A 95 -20.59 1.93 -3.72
N GLY A 96 -19.92 0.78 -3.82
CA GLY A 96 -20.14 -0.22 -4.85
C GLY A 96 -19.34 0.01 -6.13
N SER A 97 -18.38 0.94 -6.11
CA SER A 97 -17.37 1.08 -7.15
C SER A 97 -16.65 -0.26 -7.42
N VAL A 98 -16.28 -0.48 -8.68
CA VAL A 98 -15.60 -1.72 -9.10
C VAL A 98 -14.10 -1.58 -8.83
N VAL A 99 -13.52 -2.56 -8.15
CA VAL A 99 -12.08 -2.66 -7.94
C VAL A 99 -11.37 -2.83 -9.29
N PRO A 100 -10.36 -2.02 -9.63
CA PRO A 100 -9.62 -2.16 -10.89
C PRO A 100 -8.94 -3.54 -10.99
N ALA A 101 -9.17 -4.25 -12.08
CA ALA A 101 -8.68 -5.63 -12.25
C ALA A 101 -7.14 -5.77 -12.25
N GLY A 102 -6.41 -4.68 -12.54
CA GLY A 102 -4.95 -4.66 -12.49
C GLY A 102 -4.39 -4.29 -11.12
N SER A 103 -5.22 -4.15 -10.08
CA SER A 103 -4.82 -3.64 -8.77
C SER A 103 -5.25 -4.59 -7.66
N ALA A 104 -4.35 -4.89 -6.72
CA ALA A 104 -4.66 -5.65 -5.51
C ALA A 104 -4.02 -4.99 -4.30
N GLN A 105 -4.67 -5.11 -3.15
CA GLN A 105 -4.24 -4.48 -1.90
C GLN A 105 -4.26 -5.49 -0.77
N PHE A 106 -3.29 -5.40 0.13
CA PHE A 106 -3.11 -6.35 1.22
C PHE A 106 -2.78 -5.65 2.53
N ASP A 107 -3.20 -6.27 3.63
CA ASP A 107 -2.97 -5.80 4.99
C ASP A 107 -1.52 -6.06 5.42
N LEU A 108 -0.75 -4.98 5.62
CA LEU A 108 0.66 -5.06 5.96
C LEU A 108 0.90 -5.22 7.47
N ASP A 109 -0.13 -5.08 8.30
CA ASP A 109 -0.03 -5.31 9.74
C ASP A 109 0.16 -6.80 10.06
N ALA A 110 -0.28 -7.70 9.17
CA ALA A 110 -0.06 -9.14 9.26
C ALA A 110 1.41 -9.56 9.05
N LEU A 111 2.28 -8.64 8.63
CA LEU A 111 3.71 -8.88 8.48
C LEU A 111 4.43 -8.82 9.84
N MET A 112 3.97 -9.61 10.82
CA MET A 112 4.49 -9.72 12.18
C MET A 112 4.80 -11.18 12.53
N PRO A 113 6.02 -11.53 12.99
CA PRO A 113 7.19 -10.66 13.18
C PRO A 113 7.70 -10.08 11.85
N ARG A 114 8.44 -8.96 11.85
CA ARG A 114 8.96 -8.40 10.58
C ARG A 114 9.99 -9.34 9.95
N PRO A 115 10.08 -9.40 8.61
CA PRO A 115 11.19 -10.02 7.90
C PRO A 115 12.54 -9.48 8.35
N SER A 116 13.56 -10.33 8.28
CA SER A 116 14.94 -9.91 8.54
C SER A 116 15.47 -9.05 7.39
N GLU A 117 16.13 -7.93 7.69
CA GLU A 117 16.85 -7.14 6.68
C GLU A 117 18.04 -7.89 6.05
N ALA A 118 18.48 -8.99 6.66
CA ALA A 118 19.63 -9.77 6.21
C ALA A 118 19.27 -10.91 5.24
N LEU A 119 17.98 -11.17 5.01
CA LEU A 119 17.52 -12.29 4.19
C LEU A 119 16.82 -11.78 2.92
N PRO A 120 17.05 -12.40 1.76
CA PRO A 120 16.23 -12.15 0.58
C PRO A 120 14.76 -12.48 0.86
N LEU A 121 13.87 -11.63 0.39
CA LEU A 121 12.43 -11.81 0.53
C LEU A 121 11.81 -12.04 -0.84
N HIS A 122 11.02 -13.09 -0.93
CA HIS A 122 10.22 -13.43 -2.09
C HIS A 122 8.77 -13.02 -1.85
N VAL A 123 8.09 -12.55 -2.90
CA VAL A 123 6.69 -12.15 -2.89
C VAL A 123 5.96 -12.92 -3.98
N ALA A 124 4.96 -13.70 -3.58
CA ALA A 124 4.04 -14.40 -4.45
C ALA A 124 2.72 -13.61 -4.51
N VAL A 125 2.51 -12.89 -5.61
CA VAL A 125 1.31 -12.06 -5.85
C VAL A 125 0.25 -12.89 -6.57
N PRO A 126 -0.94 -13.08 -5.97
CA PRO A 126 -2.05 -13.77 -6.63
C PRO A 126 -2.56 -13.00 -7.87
N SER A 127 -2.81 -13.74 -8.95
CA SER A 127 -3.31 -13.20 -10.22
C SER A 127 -4.39 -14.10 -10.82
N GLY A 128 -5.17 -13.56 -11.75
CA GLY A 128 -6.18 -14.32 -12.49
C GLY A 128 -5.59 -15.43 -13.38
N GLN A 129 -4.27 -15.47 -13.57
CA GLN A 129 -3.55 -16.49 -14.37
C GLN A 129 -2.68 -17.42 -13.52
N GLY A 130 -2.72 -17.30 -12.19
CA GLY A 130 -1.85 -18.05 -11.27
C GLY A 130 -1.09 -17.11 -10.33
N VAL A 131 0.07 -17.53 -9.85
CA VAL A 131 0.91 -16.71 -8.96
C VAL A 131 2.00 -16.01 -9.77
N LEU A 132 2.27 -14.74 -9.45
CA LEU A 132 3.38 -13.97 -9.99
C LEU A 132 4.48 -13.86 -8.92
N ASP A 133 5.69 -14.29 -9.26
CA ASP A 133 6.79 -14.48 -8.33
C ASP A 133 7.85 -13.37 -8.47
N PHE A 134 8.06 -12.61 -7.41
CA PHE A 134 9.01 -11.49 -7.39
C PHE A 134 10.02 -11.64 -6.26
N ASN A 135 11.27 -11.30 -6.54
CA ASN A 135 12.27 -11.10 -5.49
C ASN A 135 12.31 -9.61 -5.14
N LEU A 136 12.22 -9.29 -3.86
CA LEU A 136 12.43 -7.93 -3.39
C LEU A 136 13.91 -7.59 -3.40
N SER A 137 14.21 -6.33 -3.73
CA SER A 137 15.55 -5.79 -3.59
C SER A 137 15.90 -5.54 -2.12
N PRO A 138 17.19 -5.47 -1.76
CA PRO A 138 17.61 -5.23 -0.39
C PRO A 138 17.00 -3.95 0.21
N GLU A 139 16.83 -2.88 -0.57
CA GLU A 139 16.20 -1.65 -0.10
C GLU A 139 14.72 -1.84 0.25
N GLN A 140 13.97 -2.63 -0.54
CA GLN A 140 12.57 -2.93 -0.28
C GLN A 140 12.40 -3.80 0.97
N VAL A 141 13.31 -4.78 1.17
CA VAL A 141 13.33 -5.60 2.40
C VAL A 141 13.64 -4.75 3.62
N LEU A 142 14.62 -3.84 3.52
CA LEU A 142 14.96 -2.92 4.59
C LEU A 142 13.78 -2.01 4.95
N GLU A 143 13.03 -1.52 3.95
CA GLU A 143 11.85 -0.71 4.19
C GLU A 143 10.79 -1.49 4.99
N LEU A 144 10.47 -2.72 4.55
CA LEU A 144 9.54 -3.60 5.26
C LEU A 144 10.01 -3.93 6.68
N HIS A 145 11.30 -4.17 6.88
CA HIS A 145 11.89 -4.38 8.19
C HIS A 145 11.71 -3.15 9.09
N ALA A 146 12.02 -1.95 8.57
CA ALA A 146 12.01 -0.71 9.31
C ALA A 146 10.60 -0.27 9.76
N MET A 147 9.53 -0.66 9.04
CA MET A 147 8.15 -0.32 9.40
C MET A 147 7.72 -0.81 10.79
N GLY A 148 8.38 -1.84 11.35
CA GLY A 148 8.14 -2.28 12.73
C GLY A 148 8.70 -1.35 13.81
N SER A 149 9.59 -0.42 13.45
CA SER A 149 10.28 0.47 14.40
C SER A 149 9.52 1.78 14.68
N VAL A 150 8.57 2.16 13.83
CA VAL A 150 7.83 3.44 13.93
C VAL A 150 6.66 3.37 14.93
N GLN A 151 6.12 2.17 15.20
CA GLN A 151 4.94 1.98 16.04
C GLN A 151 5.15 2.30 17.55
N ARG A 152 6.37 2.56 18.02
CA ARG A 152 6.66 2.72 19.47
C ARG A 152 6.73 4.15 20.00
N ARG A 153 6.42 5.18 19.20
CA ARG A 153 6.42 6.60 19.67
C ARG A 153 5.07 7.18 20.03
N SER A 154 3.96 6.52 19.69
CA SER A 154 2.61 7.05 19.91
C SER A 154 2.00 6.69 21.27
N ASP A 155 2.66 5.82 22.05
CA ASP A 155 2.21 5.41 23.40
C ASP A 155 2.82 6.28 24.53
N LEU A 156 3.40 7.43 24.21
CA LEU A 156 3.99 8.36 25.19
C LEU A 156 3.47 9.79 24.96
N THR A 157 2.16 10.00 25.11
CA THR A 157 1.59 11.32 25.42
C THR A 157 0.33 11.20 26.25
#